data_AF-A0A7V5KIZ3-F1
#
_entry.id   AF-A0A7V5KIZ3-F1
#
_cell.length_a   1.000
_cell.length_b   1.000
_cell.length_c   1.000
_cell.angle_alpha   90.00
_cell.angle_beta   90.00
_cell.angle_gamma   90.00
#
_symmetry.space_group_name_H-M   'P 1'
#
loop_
_entity.id
_entity.type
_entity.pdbx_description
1 polymer ?
#
loop_
_entity_poly.entity_id
_entity_poly.type
_entity_poly.pdbx_seq_one_letter_code
_entity_poly.pdbx_strand_id
1 'polypeptide(L)'
;MTHNSRHPENEWPSDDHENELSSEDHVRFEILLERHIDGDLSPKERDELFEHLEHCSRCQEILEAEEALEDHLSRVPRLMPPADLRARILREAVQQREQLISSWLPAEDDDDSILTSPVHQRRLSRVPRAVQLFLIFSIVFFLLSVDLRSVPGLNFVQNQLKLVIHFVASQTKAFLQQRLPSHSSSDLETAPPNDARR
;
A
#
# COMPACT_ATOMS: atom_id res chain seq x y z
N MET A 1 37.39 59.48 -28.10
CA MET A 1 36.40 59.70 -29.16
C MET A 1 35.57 58.44 -29.30
N THR A 2 34.28 58.61 -29.04
CA THR A 2 33.24 57.62 -28.81
C THR A 2 32.79 56.95 -30.11
N HIS A 3 32.73 55.62 -30.14
CA HIS A 3 31.86 54.92 -31.09
C HIS A 3 30.92 53.97 -30.33
N ASN A 4 29.75 54.54 -30.05
CA ASN A 4 28.56 53.95 -29.48
C ASN A 4 27.97 52.95 -30.49
N SER A 5 28.12 51.65 -30.23
CA SER A 5 27.48 50.62 -31.04
C SER A 5 26.10 50.37 -30.46
N ARG A 6 25.07 50.86 -31.17
CA ARG A 6 23.67 50.59 -30.91
C ARG A 6 23.44 49.08 -30.98
N HIS A 7 23.13 48.49 -29.83
CA HIS A 7 22.46 47.21 -29.77
C HIS A 7 21.04 47.41 -30.31
N PRO A 8 20.56 46.61 -31.29
CA PRO A 8 19.15 46.60 -31.60
C PRO A 8 18.42 46.09 -30.37
N GLU A 9 17.47 46.89 -29.92
CA GLU A 9 16.52 46.58 -28.87
C GLU A 9 15.75 45.35 -29.35
N ASN A 10 15.86 44.26 -28.59
CA ASN A 10 15.08 43.07 -28.80
C ASN A 10 13.64 43.41 -28.38
N GLU A 11 12.89 44.05 -29.27
CA GLU A 11 11.43 44.09 -29.25
C GLU A 11 10.95 42.65 -29.37
N TRP A 12 10.64 42.06 -28.21
CA TRP A 12 9.78 40.89 -28.17
C TRP A 12 8.39 41.34 -28.63
N PRO A 13 7.84 40.76 -29.70
CA PRO A 13 6.45 41.02 -30.08
C PRO A 13 5.56 40.55 -28.94
N SER A 14 5.01 41.49 -28.19
CA SER A 14 3.98 41.26 -27.20
C SER A 14 2.64 41.22 -27.92
N ASP A 15 2.27 40.05 -28.45
CA ASP A 15 0.93 39.77 -28.99
C ASP A 15 0.70 38.25 -28.98
N ASP A 16 0.33 37.66 -27.84
CA ASP A 16 -0.17 36.27 -27.77
C ASP A 16 -1.08 36.06 -26.53
N HIS A 17 -1.99 36.99 -26.24
CA HIS A 17 -2.99 36.79 -25.18
C HIS A 17 -4.14 35.83 -25.56
N GLU A 18 -4.09 35.20 -26.74
CA GLU A 18 -5.09 34.22 -27.18
C GLU A 18 -4.67 32.75 -26.95
N ASN A 19 -3.44 32.48 -26.48
CA ASN A 19 -2.89 31.12 -26.36
C ASN A 19 -2.86 30.54 -24.93
N GLU A 20 -3.17 31.34 -23.90
CA GLU A 20 -3.09 30.88 -22.50
C GLU A 20 -4.21 29.89 -22.14
N LEU A 21 -5.42 30.07 -22.70
CA LEU A 21 -6.57 29.17 -22.50
C LEU A 21 -6.35 27.78 -23.13
N SER A 22 -5.66 27.71 -24.29
CA SER A 22 -5.31 26.43 -24.92
C SER A 22 -4.25 25.66 -24.12
N SER A 23 -3.43 26.34 -23.31
CA SER A 23 -2.36 25.69 -22.56
C SER A 23 -2.88 24.93 -21.34
N GLU A 24 -3.85 25.49 -20.59
CA GLU A 24 -4.44 24.83 -19.42
C GLU A 24 -5.27 23.61 -19.82
N ASP A 25 -5.97 23.68 -20.96
CA ASP A 25 -6.72 22.56 -21.51
C ASP A 25 -5.78 21.40 -21.88
N HIS A 26 -4.64 21.67 -22.52
CA HIS A 26 -3.67 20.63 -22.87
C HIS A 26 -3.10 19.90 -21.65
N VAL A 27 -2.87 20.59 -20.53
CA VAL A 27 -2.38 19.92 -19.30
C VAL A 27 -3.39 18.89 -18.80
N ARG A 28 -4.70 19.19 -18.88
CA ARG A 28 -5.74 18.22 -18.49
C ARG A 28 -5.71 17.00 -19.41
N PHE A 29 -5.59 17.21 -20.72
CA PHE A 29 -5.61 16.11 -21.69
C PHE A 29 -4.31 15.29 -21.71
N GLU A 30 -3.15 15.89 -21.37
CA GLU A 30 -1.91 15.16 -21.11
C GLU A 30 -2.09 14.16 -19.96
N ILE A 31 -2.72 14.56 -18.85
CA ILE A 31 -3.04 13.64 -17.73
C ILE A 31 -4.00 12.52 -18.17
N LEU A 32 -4.98 12.83 -19.03
CA LEU A 32 -5.89 11.82 -19.57
C LEU A 32 -5.18 10.86 -20.54
N LEU A 33 -4.21 11.32 -21.32
CA LEU A 33 -3.38 10.47 -22.18
C LEU A 33 -2.57 9.46 -21.36
N GLU A 34 -1.85 9.90 -20.32
CA GLU A 34 -1.09 9.01 -19.44
C GLU A 34 -2.00 7.93 -18.82
N ARG A 35 -3.16 8.34 -18.30
CA ARG A 35 -4.15 7.42 -17.71
C ARG A 35 -4.78 6.49 -18.75
N HIS A 36 -4.86 6.91 -20.03
CA HIS A 36 -5.34 6.07 -21.12
C HIS A 36 -4.40 4.88 -21.33
N ILE A 37 -3.10 5.16 -21.37
CA ILE A 37 -2.04 4.15 -21.56
C ILE A 37 -1.95 3.20 -20.38
N ASP A 38 -2.11 3.71 -19.16
CA ASP A 38 -2.19 2.88 -17.95
C ASP A 38 -3.48 2.04 -17.87
N GLY A 39 -4.44 2.27 -18.76
CA GLY A 39 -5.75 1.60 -18.77
C GLY A 39 -6.67 2.03 -17.62
N ASP A 40 -6.39 3.17 -16.98
CA ASP A 40 -7.09 3.70 -15.79
C ASP A 40 -8.04 4.86 -16.12
N LEU A 41 -8.75 4.72 -17.25
CA LEU A 41 -9.64 5.75 -17.76
C LEU A 41 -11.10 5.31 -17.74
N SER A 42 -11.98 6.12 -17.16
CA SER A 42 -13.42 5.85 -17.17
C SER A 42 -14.02 6.04 -18.57
N PRO A 43 -15.19 5.44 -18.89
CA PRO A 43 -15.82 5.61 -20.20
C PRO A 43 -16.08 7.07 -20.55
N LYS A 44 -16.52 7.88 -19.57
CA LYS A 44 -16.79 9.31 -19.78
C LYS A 44 -15.52 10.11 -20.07
N GLU A 45 -14.45 9.87 -19.31
CA GLU A 45 -13.16 10.51 -19.58
C GLU A 45 -12.60 10.11 -20.94
N ARG A 46 -12.92 8.89 -21.39
CA ARG A 46 -12.45 8.36 -22.68
C ARG A 46 -13.12 9.12 -23.81
N ASP A 47 -14.43 9.25 -23.76
CA ASP A 47 -15.18 10.00 -24.75
C ASP A 47 -14.68 11.46 -24.81
N GLU A 48 -14.46 12.10 -23.65
CA GLU A 48 -13.90 13.45 -23.56
C GLU A 48 -12.49 13.55 -24.18
N LEU A 49 -11.62 12.57 -23.93
CA LEU A 49 -10.26 12.54 -24.49
C LEU A 49 -10.32 12.40 -26.02
N PHE A 50 -11.09 11.47 -26.55
CA PHE A 50 -11.18 11.25 -27.99
C PHE A 50 -11.84 12.42 -28.73
N GLU A 51 -12.82 13.10 -28.12
CA GLU A 51 -13.39 14.34 -28.66
C GLU A 51 -12.33 15.45 -28.80
N HIS A 52 -11.44 15.59 -27.82
CA HIS A 52 -10.33 16.54 -27.91
C HIS A 52 -9.32 16.13 -28.98
N LEU A 53 -8.99 14.84 -29.04
CA LEU A 53 -8.06 14.31 -30.05
C LEU A 53 -8.57 14.54 -31.47
N GLU A 54 -9.88 14.57 -31.74
CA GLU A 54 -10.40 14.89 -33.08
C GLU A 54 -9.94 16.27 -33.60
N HIS A 55 -9.61 17.20 -32.70
CA HIS A 55 -9.35 18.60 -33.04
C HIS A 55 -7.95 19.09 -32.65
N CYS A 56 -7.18 18.32 -31.88
CA CYS A 56 -5.86 18.70 -31.38
C CYS A 56 -4.74 17.80 -31.93
N SER A 57 -4.00 18.30 -32.93
CA SER A 57 -2.89 17.55 -33.53
C SER A 57 -1.74 17.29 -32.54
N ARG A 58 -1.47 18.21 -31.61
CA ARG A 58 -0.43 18.04 -30.60
C ARG A 58 -0.69 16.83 -29.71
N CYS A 59 -1.91 16.68 -29.22
CA CYS A 59 -2.28 15.54 -28.37
C CYS A 59 -2.36 14.23 -29.17
N GLN A 60 -2.72 14.28 -30.46
CA GLN A 60 -2.61 13.12 -31.35
C GLN A 60 -1.16 12.65 -31.51
N GLU A 61 -0.22 13.55 -31.77
CA GLU A 61 1.20 13.22 -31.92
C GLU A 61 1.79 12.57 -30.66
N ILE A 62 1.37 13.04 -29.47
CA ILE A 62 1.78 12.45 -28.20
C ILE A 62 1.26 11.01 -28.08
N LEU A 63 -0.04 10.79 -28.33
CA LEU A 63 -0.64 9.45 -28.28
C LEU A 63 0.05 8.47 -29.24
N GLU A 64 0.28 8.89 -30.49
CA GLU A 64 0.95 8.05 -31.50
C GLU A 64 2.38 7.68 -31.08
N ALA A 65 3.12 8.63 -30.49
CA ALA A 65 4.48 8.38 -30.00
C ALA A 65 4.50 7.38 -28.84
N GLU A 66 3.52 7.47 -27.94
CA GLU A 66 3.39 6.57 -26.79
C GLU A 66 2.95 5.15 -27.22
N GLU A 67 1.98 5.02 -28.12
CA GLU A 67 1.57 3.72 -28.68
C GLU A 67 2.72 3.03 -29.42
N ALA A 68 3.53 3.80 -30.17
CA ALA A 68 4.72 3.27 -30.83
C ALA A 68 5.77 2.77 -29.82
N LEU A 69 5.93 3.48 -28.70
CA LEU A 69 6.81 3.05 -27.61
C LEU A 69 6.29 1.78 -26.94
N GLU A 70 4.98 1.69 -26.68
CA GLU A 70 4.37 0.49 -26.10
C GLU A 70 4.55 -0.74 -27.00
N ASP A 71 4.33 -0.60 -28.31
CA ASP A 71 4.58 -1.68 -29.28
C ASP A 71 6.06 -2.12 -29.24
N HIS A 72 7.01 -1.18 -29.18
CA HIS A 72 8.43 -1.51 -29.03
C HIS A 72 8.73 -2.24 -27.72
N LEU A 73 8.17 -1.80 -26.59
CA LEU A 73 8.35 -2.44 -25.28
C LEU A 73 7.69 -3.82 -25.24
N SER A 74 6.55 -4.02 -25.90
CA SER A 74 5.85 -5.31 -25.96
C SER A 74 6.69 -6.42 -26.63
N ARG A 75 7.60 -6.03 -27.52
CA ARG A 75 8.53 -6.93 -28.24
C ARG A 75 9.77 -7.28 -27.41
N VAL A 76 10.01 -6.60 -26.29
CA VAL A 76 11.14 -6.91 -25.41
C VAL A 76 10.92 -8.31 -24.82
N PRO A 77 11.89 -9.24 -24.97
CA PRO A 77 11.73 -10.60 -24.48
C PRO A 77 11.59 -10.59 -22.96
N ARG A 78 10.59 -11.30 -22.45
CA ARG A 78 10.44 -11.52 -21.01
C ARG A 78 11.62 -12.37 -20.53
N LEU A 79 12.56 -11.74 -19.84
CA LEU A 79 13.69 -12.43 -19.24
C LEU A 79 13.20 -13.27 -18.05
N MET A 80 13.39 -14.58 -18.13
CA MET A 80 13.22 -15.44 -16.98
C MET A 80 14.42 -15.25 -16.04
N PRO A 81 14.20 -14.87 -14.77
CA PRO A 81 15.29 -14.80 -13.81
C PRO A 81 15.90 -16.20 -13.63
N PRO A 82 17.22 -16.31 -13.42
CA PRO A 82 17.86 -17.58 -13.08
C PRO A 82 17.17 -18.25 -11.89
N ALA A 83 16.98 -19.57 -11.95
CA ALA A 83 16.21 -20.31 -10.95
C ALA A 83 16.78 -20.17 -9.51
N ASP A 84 18.07 -19.87 -9.39
CA ASP A 84 18.77 -19.68 -8.12
C ASP A 84 18.77 -18.24 -7.59
N LEU A 85 18.35 -17.26 -8.40
CA LEU A 85 18.39 -15.83 -8.04
C LEU A 85 17.61 -15.55 -6.76
N ARG A 86 16.40 -16.12 -6.64
CA ARG A 86 15.57 -15.99 -5.43
C ARG A 86 16.30 -16.51 -4.19
N ALA A 87 16.96 -17.66 -4.30
CA ALA A 87 17.70 -18.24 -3.19
C ALA A 87 18.91 -17.38 -2.80
N ARG A 88 19.61 -16.79 -3.78
CA ARG A 88 20.73 -15.86 -3.55
C ARG A 88 20.27 -14.60 -2.82
N ILE A 89 19.19 -13.96 -3.28
CA ILE A 89 18.62 -12.77 -2.64
C ILE A 89 18.22 -13.06 -1.19
N LEU A 90 17.56 -14.20 -0.94
CA LEU A 90 17.14 -14.57 0.42
C LEU A 90 18.34 -14.82 1.35
N ARG A 91 19.39 -15.49 0.87
CA ARG A 91 20.61 -15.69 1.67
C ARG A 91 21.27 -14.36 2.02
N GLU A 92 21.39 -13.47 1.05
CA GLU A 92 21.98 -12.14 1.26
C GLU A 92 21.16 -11.32 2.25
N ALA A 93 19.84 -11.29 2.10
CA ALA A 93 18.94 -10.56 3.01
C ALA A 93 19.03 -11.07 4.46
N VAL A 94 19.17 -12.39 4.65
CA VAL A 94 19.38 -12.97 5.99
C VAL A 94 20.73 -12.58 6.56
N GLN A 95 21.79 -12.64 5.77
CA GLN A 95 23.14 -12.24 6.22
C GLN A 95 23.20 -10.75 6.60
N GLN A 96 22.62 -9.87 5.79
CA GLN A 96 22.55 -8.44 6.10
C GLN A 96 21.77 -8.16 7.38
N ARG A 97 20.64 -8.85 7.60
CA ARG A 97 19.88 -8.74 8.84
C ARG A 97 20.71 -9.15 10.06
N GLU A 98 21.46 -10.24 9.97
CA GLU A 98 22.30 -10.73 11.06
C GLU A 98 23.47 -9.77 11.36
N GLN A 99 24.08 -9.20 10.33
CA GLN A 99 25.12 -8.18 10.47
C GLN A 99 24.59 -6.93 11.17
N LEU A 100 23.38 -6.49 10.81
CA LEU A 100 22.74 -5.38 11.51
C LEU A 100 22.52 -5.75 12.98
N ILE A 101 21.88 -6.88 13.28
CA ILE A 101 21.61 -7.30 14.67
C ILE A 101 22.89 -7.41 15.50
N SER A 102 23.93 -8.04 14.96
CA SER A 102 25.22 -8.19 15.64
C SER A 102 25.95 -6.86 15.84
N SER A 103 25.81 -5.90 14.91
CA SER A 103 26.37 -4.55 15.10
C SER A 103 25.67 -3.73 16.19
N TRP A 104 24.43 -4.06 16.54
CA TRP A 104 23.65 -3.38 17.58
C TRP A 104 23.73 -4.06 18.96
N LEU A 105 24.32 -5.26 19.05
CA LEU A 105 24.59 -5.93 20.32
C LEU A 105 25.90 -5.38 20.91
N PRO A 106 25.89 -4.79 22.13
CA PRO A 106 27.13 -4.47 22.82
C PRO A 106 27.93 -5.76 22.94
N ALA A 107 29.21 -5.74 22.58
CA ALA A 107 30.11 -6.84 22.87
C ALA A 107 29.94 -7.17 24.36
N GLU A 108 29.53 -8.40 24.67
CA GLU A 108 29.58 -8.89 26.02
C GLU A 108 31.07 -8.90 26.37
N ASP A 109 31.51 -7.90 27.14
CA ASP A 109 32.85 -7.88 27.70
C ASP A 109 32.97 -9.15 28.55
N ASP A 110 33.79 -10.09 28.07
CA ASP A 110 34.22 -11.31 28.77
C ASP A 110 34.99 -10.90 30.04
N ASP A 111 34.27 -10.48 31.07
CA ASP A 111 34.82 -10.26 32.41
C ASP A 111 34.53 -11.51 33.25
N ASP A 112 35.32 -12.56 33.02
CA ASP A 112 35.50 -13.71 33.93
C ASP A 112 36.19 -13.23 35.21
N SER A 113 35.53 -12.37 35.98
CA SER A 113 35.97 -11.89 37.29
C SER A 113 34.80 -11.17 37.96
N ILE A 114 33.95 -11.92 38.68
CA ILE A 114 33.43 -11.61 40.03
C ILE A 114 32.39 -12.68 40.39
N LEU A 115 32.82 -13.61 41.23
CA LEU A 115 31.94 -14.29 42.16
C LEU A 115 31.21 -13.22 43.00
N THR A 116 29.88 -13.34 43.08
CA THR A 116 28.95 -12.58 43.93
C THR A 116 28.43 -11.24 43.40
N SER A 117 27.38 -11.30 42.57
CA SER A 117 26.29 -10.31 42.64
C SER A 117 24.98 -10.91 42.12
N PRO A 118 23.84 -10.74 42.82
CA PRO A 118 22.57 -11.29 42.38
C PRO A 118 21.99 -10.47 41.22
N VAL A 119 21.91 -11.11 40.05
CA VAL A 119 20.79 -11.03 39.09
C VAL A 119 20.19 -9.62 38.94
N HIS A 120 20.85 -8.75 38.18
CA HIS A 120 20.13 -7.72 37.44
C HIS A 120 19.55 -8.34 36.17
N GLN A 121 18.50 -9.16 36.37
CA GLN A 121 17.47 -9.34 35.36
C GLN A 121 16.97 -7.95 35.01
N ARG A 122 17.31 -7.47 33.81
CA ARG A 122 16.60 -6.36 33.17
C ARG A 122 15.15 -6.77 33.11
N ARG A 123 14.38 -6.31 34.10
CA ARG A 123 12.92 -6.32 34.04
C ARG A 123 12.57 -5.65 32.73
N LEU A 124 12.05 -6.43 31.79
CA LEU A 124 11.13 -5.92 30.77
C LEU A 124 10.20 -4.96 31.50
N SER A 125 10.43 -3.67 31.28
CA SER A 125 9.71 -2.62 31.99
C SER A 125 8.25 -2.85 31.70
N ARG A 126 7.51 -3.25 32.75
CA ARG A 126 6.06 -3.34 32.73
C ARG A 126 5.57 -1.95 32.37
N VAL A 127 5.31 -1.74 31.08
CA VAL A 127 4.79 -0.49 30.56
C VAL A 127 3.50 -0.23 31.35
N PRO A 128 3.35 0.93 32.01
CA PRO A 128 2.15 1.22 32.77
C PRO A 128 0.94 1.06 31.85
N ARG A 129 -0.12 0.37 32.33
CA ARG A 129 -1.31 0.03 31.53
C ARG A 129 -1.90 1.26 30.81
N ALA A 130 -1.74 2.44 31.38
CA ALA A 130 -2.13 3.71 30.76
C ALA A 130 -1.41 3.99 29.44
N VAL A 131 -0.10 3.76 29.35
CA VAL A 131 0.69 3.97 28.12
C VAL A 131 0.34 2.91 27.07
N GLN A 132 0.10 1.67 27.49
CA GLN A 132 -0.36 0.62 26.57
C GLN A 132 -1.74 0.95 25.98
N LEU A 133 -2.69 1.42 26.81
CA LEU A 133 -4.00 1.85 26.34
C LEU A 133 -3.91 3.09 25.45
N PHE A 134 -3.03 4.04 25.78
CA PHE A 134 -2.79 5.22 24.95
C PHE A 134 -2.26 4.87 23.56
N LEU A 135 -1.30 3.94 23.47
CA LEU A 135 -0.78 3.46 22.19
C LEU A 135 -1.86 2.74 21.38
N ILE A 136 -2.63 1.84 22.00
CA ILE A 136 -3.72 1.14 21.31
C ILE A 136 -4.77 2.16 20.83
N PHE A 137 -5.17 3.09 21.68
CA PHE A 137 -6.16 4.10 21.34
C PHE A 137 -5.66 5.05 20.25
N SER A 138 -4.39 5.45 20.30
CA SER A 138 -3.75 6.28 19.27
C SER A 138 -3.71 5.56 17.92
N ILE A 139 -3.38 4.27 17.88
CA ILE A 139 -3.39 3.48 16.65
C ILE A 139 -4.81 3.35 16.11
N VAL A 140 -5.79 3.02 16.95
CA VAL A 140 -7.20 2.91 16.54
C VAL A 140 -7.74 4.25 16.05
N PHE A 141 -7.44 5.34 16.76
CA PHE A 141 -7.83 6.70 16.38
C PHE A 141 -7.18 7.12 15.06
N PHE A 142 -5.90 6.81 14.86
CA PHE A 142 -5.19 7.06 13.61
C PHE A 142 -5.82 6.26 12.46
N LEU A 143 -6.14 4.98 12.65
CA LEU A 143 -6.80 4.15 11.64
C LEU A 143 -8.25 4.59 11.35
N LEU A 144 -8.95 5.20 12.31
CA LEU A 144 -10.29 5.76 12.13
C LEU A 144 -10.27 7.17 11.51
N SER A 145 -9.23 7.94 11.77
CA SER A 145 -9.08 9.33 11.32
C SER A 145 -8.39 9.44 9.96
N VAL A 146 -7.53 8.47 9.62
CA VAL A 146 -7.02 8.32 8.25
C VAL A 146 -8.18 7.81 7.40
N ASP A 147 -8.85 8.75 6.76
CA ASP A 147 -9.87 8.48 5.74
C ASP A 147 -9.16 7.86 4.53
N LEU A 148 -8.99 6.54 4.54
CA LEU A 148 -8.41 5.73 3.46
C LEU A 148 -9.15 5.91 2.11
N ARG A 149 -10.24 6.68 2.10
CA ARG A 149 -10.98 7.13 0.92
C ARG A 149 -10.31 8.26 0.15
N SER A 150 -9.44 9.05 0.78
CA SER A 150 -8.72 10.16 0.10
C SER A 150 -7.41 9.74 -0.57
N VAL A 151 -7.06 8.45 -0.56
CA VAL A 151 -5.87 7.93 -1.25
C VAL A 151 -6.28 7.33 -2.60
N PRO A 152 -6.10 8.05 -3.73
CA PRO A 152 -6.31 7.48 -5.05
C PRO A 152 -5.34 6.30 -5.26
N GLY A 153 -5.84 5.19 -5.80
CA GLY A 153 -5.06 3.95 -6.02
C GLY A 153 -5.37 2.78 -5.06
N LEU A 154 -6.10 2.99 -3.96
CA LEU A 154 -6.45 1.90 -3.03
C LEU A 154 -7.68 1.06 -3.41
N ASN A 155 -8.37 1.39 -4.51
CA ASN A 155 -9.57 0.64 -4.96
C ASN A 155 -9.28 -0.86 -5.19
N PHE A 156 -8.08 -1.17 -5.70
CA PHE A 156 -7.62 -2.54 -5.88
C PHE A 156 -7.45 -3.28 -4.54
N VAL A 157 -6.82 -2.62 -3.55
CA VAL A 157 -6.61 -3.18 -2.21
C VAL A 157 -7.93 -3.31 -1.44
N GLN A 158 -8.87 -2.37 -1.60
CA GLN A 158 -10.19 -2.43 -0.99
C GLN A 158 -11.03 -3.60 -1.54
N ASN A 159 -10.97 -3.88 -2.84
CA ASN A 159 -11.66 -5.03 -3.44
C ASN A 159 -11.02 -6.37 -3.04
N GLN A 160 -9.70 -6.45 -2.95
CA GLN A 160 -9.00 -7.63 -2.44
C GLN A 160 -9.30 -7.87 -0.96
N LEU A 161 -9.33 -6.81 -0.14
CA LEU A 161 -9.64 -6.91 1.29
C LEU A 161 -11.07 -7.37 1.53
N LYS A 162 -12.05 -6.92 0.74
CA LYS A 162 -13.43 -7.42 0.82
C LYS A 162 -13.53 -8.92 0.54
N LEU A 163 -12.79 -9.41 -0.46
CA LEU A 163 -12.75 -10.85 -0.78
C LEU A 163 -12.13 -11.66 0.37
N VAL A 164 -11.03 -11.17 0.97
CA VAL A 164 -10.40 -11.82 2.13
C VAL A 164 -11.30 -11.79 3.36
N ILE A 165 -11.94 -10.66 3.67
CA ILE A 165 -12.87 -10.55 4.80
C ILE A 165 -14.06 -11.50 4.60
N HIS A 166 -14.62 -11.56 3.39
CA HIS A 166 -15.72 -12.48 3.09
C HIS A 166 -15.29 -13.95 3.18
N PHE A 167 -14.08 -14.28 2.71
CA PHE A 167 -13.52 -15.63 2.82
C PHE A 167 -13.30 -16.03 4.29
N VAL A 168 -12.71 -15.16 5.12
CA VAL A 168 -12.49 -15.40 6.56
C VAL A 168 -13.82 -15.47 7.33
N ALA A 169 -14.79 -14.63 6.99
CA ALA A 169 -16.14 -14.68 7.57
C ALA A 169 -16.87 -15.99 7.21
N SER A 170 -16.64 -16.52 5.99
CA SER A 170 -17.20 -17.81 5.58
C SER A 170 -16.55 -19.00 6.31
N GLN A 171 -15.23 -18.96 6.51
CA GLN A 171 -14.47 -19.97 7.25
C GLN A 171 -14.83 -20.01 8.74
N THR A 172 -15.05 -18.85 9.35
CA THR A 172 -15.42 -18.75 10.78
C THR A 172 -16.84 -19.24 11.07
N LYS A 173 -17.80 -19.03 10.15
CA LYS A 173 -19.14 -19.64 10.27
C LYS A 173 -19.09 -21.17 10.24
N ALA A 174 -18.31 -21.76 9.33
CA ALA A 174 -18.16 -23.21 9.24
C ALA A 174 -17.53 -23.80 10.51
N PHE A 175 -16.53 -23.11 11.08
CA PHE A 175 -15.84 -23.54 12.30
C PHE A 175 -16.72 -23.39 13.57
N LEU A 176 -17.54 -22.35 13.66
CA LEU A 176 -18.45 -22.14 14.80
C LEU A 176 -19.63 -23.12 14.79
N GLN A 177 -20.12 -23.53 13.61
CA GLN A 177 -21.17 -24.54 13.51
C GLN A 177 -20.69 -25.95 13.89
N GLN A 178 -19.41 -26.26 13.72
CA GLN A 178 -18.85 -27.58 14.07
C GLN A 178 -18.60 -27.77 15.58
N ARG A 179 -18.62 -26.69 16.38
CA ARG A 179 -18.22 -26.71 17.81
C ARG A 179 -19.37 -26.61 18.81
N LEU A 180 -20.63 -26.58 18.35
CA LEU A 180 -21.80 -26.64 19.23
C LEU A 180 -22.31 -28.08 19.32
N PRO A 181 -22.02 -28.82 20.42
CA PRO A 181 -22.71 -30.07 20.68
C PRO A 181 -24.20 -29.77 20.90
N SER A 182 -25.05 -30.45 20.15
CA SER A 182 -26.50 -30.47 20.35
C SER A 182 -26.81 -31.13 21.69
N HIS A 183 -26.79 -30.36 22.78
CA HIS A 183 -27.34 -30.80 24.06
C HIS A 183 -28.87 -30.73 23.95
N SER A 184 -29.46 -31.83 23.48
CA SER A 184 -30.89 -32.10 23.53
C SER A 184 -31.32 -32.18 24.99
N SER A 185 -32.04 -31.15 25.45
CA SER A 185 -32.79 -31.17 26.69
C SER A 185 -34.08 -31.96 26.48
N SER A 186 -34.06 -33.25 26.78
CA SER A 186 -35.25 -34.07 27.00
C SER A 186 -34.80 -35.14 27.98
N ASP A 187 -35.17 -35.00 29.25
CA ASP A 187 -35.30 -36.07 30.26
C ASP A 187 -35.56 -35.41 31.62
N LEU A 188 -36.82 -34.99 31.82
CA LEU A 188 -37.38 -34.76 33.15
C LEU A 188 -38.34 -35.92 33.42
N GLU A 189 -37.79 -37.11 33.62
CA GLU A 189 -38.55 -38.28 34.05
C GLU A 189 -38.47 -38.38 35.58
N THR A 190 -39.60 -38.01 36.20
CA THR A 190 -39.91 -38.11 37.63
C THR A 190 -39.73 -39.52 38.18
N ALA A 191 -38.84 -39.68 39.15
CA ALA A 191 -38.69 -40.90 39.96
C ALA A 191 -39.83 -41.05 40.99
N PRO A 192 -40.30 -42.27 41.30
CA PRO A 192 -41.33 -42.53 42.31
C PRO A 192 -40.77 -42.60 43.75
N PRO A 193 -41.62 -42.44 44.78
CA PRO A 193 -41.21 -42.44 46.18
C PRO A 193 -41.21 -43.86 46.77
N ASN A 194 -40.10 -44.28 47.38
CA ASN A 194 -40.08 -45.42 48.29
C ASN A 194 -38.89 -45.29 49.26
N ASP A 195 -39.14 -45.02 50.53
CA ASP A 195 -38.99 -46.06 51.57
C ASP A 195 -39.23 -45.48 52.97
N ALA A 196 -39.98 -46.25 53.75
CA ALA A 196 -40.12 -46.11 55.19
C ALA A 196 -39.00 -46.90 55.88
N ARG A 197 -38.25 -46.28 56.82
CA ARG A 197 -37.67 -46.92 58.01
C ARG A 197 -36.88 -45.93 58.86
N ARG A 198 -37.49 -45.45 59.94
CA ARG A 198 -36.96 -45.57 61.32
C ARG A 198 -38.01 -45.16 62.33
#